data_AF-A0AAE3ED04-F1
#
_entry.id   AF-A0AAE3ED04-F1
#
_cell.length_a   1.000
_cell.length_b   1.000
_cell.length_c   1.000
_cell.angle_alpha   90.00
_cell.angle_beta   90.00
_cell.angle_gamma   90.00
#
_symmetry.space_group_name_H-M   'P 1'
#
loop_
_entity.id
_entity.type
_entity.pdbx_description
1 polymer ?
#
loop_
_entity_poly.entity_id
_entity_poly.type
_entity_poly.pdbx_seq_one_letter_code
_entity_poly.pdbx_strand_id
1 'polypeptide(L)'
;MGILEIVFNSRKFDLNDDVLMGFDNYFDKKSKDYNSFCLDKEDINPLQNFVAQIKSADSDSVIYVSTYGYEITNSKGEKSTYADALWIDTVLPISQIERYIEKSGVAEPSNISFVGDSDECGNYKVWLIAQEENNPHIIELTDRKKIDHMIILYWD
;
A
#
# COMPACT_ATOMS: atom_id res chain seq x y z
N MET A 1 -16.99 -16.27 4.02
CA MET A 1 -15.95 -15.88 3.06
C MET A 1 -15.87 -14.37 3.10
N GLY A 2 -14.74 -13.82 3.51
CA GLY A 2 -14.56 -12.37 3.59
C GLY A 2 -14.57 -11.73 2.20
N ILE A 3 -14.93 -10.45 2.12
CA ILE A 3 -14.92 -9.66 0.87
C ILE A 3 -13.53 -9.72 0.20
N LEU A 4 -12.46 -9.59 0.99
CA LEU A 4 -11.07 -9.70 0.49
C LEU A 4 -10.69 -11.12 0.03
N GLU A 5 -11.20 -12.14 0.72
CA GLU A 5 -10.96 -13.54 0.37
C GLU A 5 -11.50 -13.88 -1.03
N ILE A 6 -12.62 -13.26 -1.43
CA ILE A 6 -13.15 -13.38 -2.80
C ILE A 6 -12.14 -12.82 -3.81
N VAL A 7 -11.55 -11.65 -3.55
CA VAL A 7 -10.55 -11.05 -4.45
C VAL A 7 -9.28 -11.88 -4.52
N PHE A 8 -8.77 -12.32 -3.38
CA PHE A 8 -7.56 -13.15 -3.33
C PHE A 8 -7.73 -14.50 -4.03
N ASN A 9 -8.96 -15.01 -4.12
CA ASN A 9 -9.28 -16.24 -4.85
C ASN A 9 -9.68 -15.99 -6.31
N SER A 10 -9.94 -14.74 -6.71
CA SER A 10 -10.38 -14.41 -8.07
C SER A 10 -9.28 -14.61 -9.11
N ARG A 11 -8.01 -14.56 -8.69
CA ARG A 11 -6.87 -14.78 -9.58
C ARG A 11 -5.67 -15.37 -8.85
N LYS A 12 -4.76 -15.94 -9.65
CA LYS A 12 -3.42 -16.29 -9.21
C LYS A 12 -2.49 -15.10 -9.42
N PHE A 13 -1.74 -14.76 -8.39
CA PHE A 13 -0.70 -13.75 -8.41
C PHE A 13 0.64 -14.42 -8.66
N ASP A 14 1.49 -13.79 -9.45
CA ASP A 14 2.88 -14.21 -9.55
C ASP A 14 3.66 -13.72 -8.33
N LEU A 15 4.77 -14.37 -7.98
CA LEU A 15 5.53 -14.06 -6.77
C LEU A 15 5.89 -12.56 -6.73
N ASN A 16 6.37 -12.03 -7.84
CA ASN A 16 6.86 -10.66 -7.90
C ASN A 16 5.79 -9.63 -8.25
N ASP A 17 4.51 -10.02 -8.35
CA ASP A 17 3.42 -9.07 -8.59
C ASP A 17 3.30 -8.12 -7.39
N ASP A 18 3.21 -6.82 -7.66
CA ASP A 18 2.81 -5.84 -6.64
C ASP A 18 1.28 -5.82 -6.54
N VAL A 19 0.76 -5.80 -5.32
CA VAL A 19 -0.66 -5.77 -5.04
C VAL A 19 -0.96 -4.60 -4.13
N LEU A 20 -1.66 -3.62 -4.67
CA LEU A 20 -2.01 -2.38 -4.02
C LEU A 20 -3.41 -2.44 -3.44
N MET A 21 -3.59 -1.83 -2.27
CA MET A 21 -4.90 -1.54 -1.69
C MET A 21 -4.90 -0.11 -1.18
N GLY A 22 -5.98 0.64 -1.40
CA GLY A 22 -6.09 1.99 -0.86
C GLY A 22 -5.90 1.99 0.66
N PHE A 23 -5.14 2.96 1.18
CA PHE A 23 -4.73 3.02 2.58
C PHE A 23 -5.91 2.86 3.56
N ASP A 24 -6.99 3.62 3.35
CA ASP A 24 -8.16 3.58 4.23
C ASP A 24 -8.84 2.20 4.21
N ASN A 25 -8.88 1.53 3.04
CA ASN A 25 -9.44 0.17 2.90
C ASN A 25 -8.56 -0.89 3.56
N TYR A 26 -7.23 -0.69 3.52
CA TYR A 26 -6.27 -1.60 4.13
C TYR A 26 -6.40 -1.64 5.65
N PHE A 27 -6.55 -0.46 6.26
CA PHE A 27 -6.69 -0.29 7.71
C PHE A 27 -8.15 -0.27 8.20
N ASP A 28 -9.13 -0.54 7.33
CA ASP A 28 -10.53 -0.68 7.72
C ASP A 28 -10.69 -1.82 8.73
N LYS A 29 -11.55 -1.61 9.74
CA LYS A 29 -11.86 -2.61 10.77
C LYS A 29 -12.34 -3.95 10.19
N LYS A 30 -13.01 -3.94 9.04
CA LYS A 30 -13.49 -5.13 8.32
C LYS A 30 -12.35 -5.91 7.65
N SER A 31 -11.26 -5.25 7.31
CA SER A 31 -10.08 -5.83 6.65
C SER A 31 -9.00 -6.27 7.65
N LYS A 32 -9.11 -5.84 8.92
CA LYS A 32 -8.09 -6.06 9.96
C LYS A 32 -7.69 -7.52 10.19
N ASP A 33 -8.60 -8.46 10.00
CA ASP A 33 -8.30 -9.89 10.18
C ASP A 33 -7.50 -10.48 9.01
N TYR A 34 -7.50 -9.80 7.87
CA TYR A 34 -6.78 -10.20 6.65
C TYR A 34 -5.46 -9.45 6.50
N ASN A 35 -5.38 -8.22 6.99
CA ASN A 35 -4.28 -7.32 6.68
C ASN A 35 -3.35 -7.12 7.88
N SER A 36 -2.06 -7.24 7.64
CA SER A 36 -1.00 -6.93 8.60
C SER A 36 0.02 -5.98 7.98
N PHE A 37 0.56 -5.07 8.78
CA PHE A 37 1.58 -4.11 8.35
C PHE A 37 2.81 -4.30 9.23
N CYS A 38 4.00 -4.02 8.68
CA CYS A 38 5.26 -4.22 9.39
C CYS A 38 5.38 -3.37 10.67
N LEU A 39 4.75 -2.19 10.69
CA LEU A 39 4.77 -1.30 11.85
C LEU A 39 3.94 -1.82 13.03
N ASP A 40 4.43 -1.54 14.23
CA ASP A 40 3.73 -1.86 15.46
C ASP A 40 2.42 -1.07 15.61
N LYS A 41 1.51 -1.60 16.42
CA LYS A 41 0.18 -0.98 16.64
C LYS A 41 0.25 0.45 17.13
N GLU A 42 1.30 0.80 17.86
CA GLU A 42 1.54 2.14 18.39
C GLU A 42 1.93 3.14 17.29
N ASP A 43 2.54 2.67 16.20
CA ASP A 43 2.96 3.48 15.06
C ASP A 43 1.88 3.65 13.97
N ILE A 44 0.79 2.88 14.05
CA ILE A 44 -0.33 3.02 13.12
C ILE A 44 -1.02 4.38 13.24
N ASN A 45 -1.17 4.93 14.45
CA ASN A 45 -1.76 6.26 14.64
C ASN A 45 -0.87 7.38 14.04
N PRO A 46 0.45 7.41 14.30
CA PRO A 46 1.38 8.27 13.57
C PRO A 46 1.29 8.11 12.04
N LEU A 47 1.24 6.88 11.52
CA LEU A 47 1.10 6.62 10.08
C LEU A 47 -0.20 7.22 9.51
N GLN A 48 -1.32 7.09 10.22
CA GLN A 48 -2.59 7.70 9.83
C GLN A 48 -2.51 9.24 9.83
N ASN A 49 -1.85 9.83 10.84
CA ASN A 49 -1.62 11.28 10.90
C ASN A 49 -0.73 11.77 9.75
N PHE A 50 0.28 10.99 9.38
CA PHE A 50 1.13 11.25 8.21
C PHE A 50 0.31 11.27 6.92
N VAL A 51 -0.49 10.23 6.65
CA VAL A 51 -1.36 10.16 5.47
C VAL A 51 -2.38 11.30 5.45
N ALA A 52 -2.96 11.66 6.60
CA ALA A 52 -3.88 12.79 6.70
C ALA A 52 -3.21 14.14 6.34
N GLN A 53 -1.93 14.32 6.67
CA GLN A 53 -1.19 15.53 6.29
C GLN A 53 -0.96 15.60 4.78
N ILE A 54 -0.63 14.48 4.12
CA ILE A 54 -0.50 14.42 2.66
C ILE A 54 -1.84 14.79 2.01
N LYS A 55 -2.93 14.11 2.37
CA LYS A 55 -4.28 14.37 1.81
C LYS A 55 -4.77 15.81 2.05
N SER A 56 -4.30 16.45 3.12
CA SER A 56 -4.62 17.85 3.42
C SER A 56 -3.85 18.84 2.53
N ALA A 57 -2.61 18.51 2.19
CA ALA A 57 -1.75 19.34 1.34
C ALA A 57 -1.99 19.11 -0.17
N ASP A 58 -2.36 17.89 -0.54
CA ASP A 58 -2.73 17.47 -1.88
C ASP A 58 -4.02 16.62 -1.80
N SER A 59 -5.16 17.27 -2.06
CA SER A 59 -6.47 16.61 -1.97
C SER A 59 -6.71 15.57 -3.06
N ASP A 60 -5.94 15.62 -4.15
CA ASP A 60 -6.00 14.66 -5.25
C ASP A 60 -5.05 13.47 -5.03
N SER A 61 -4.28 13.48 -3.94
CA SER A 61 -3.35 12.40 -3.62
C SER A 61 -4.06 11.07 -3.36
N VAL A 62 -3.42 10.00 -3.82
CA VAL A 62 -3.86 8.62 -3.56
C VAL A 62 -2.73 7.86 -2.91
N ILE A 63 -3.04 7.22 -1.78
CA ILE A 63 -2.08 6.45 -1.00
C ILE A 63 -2.51 4.99 -1.00
N TYR A 64 -1.62 4.13 -1.42
CA TYR A 64 -1.78 2.69 -1.44
C TYR A 64 -0.84 2.05 -0.43
N VAL A 65 -1.32 0.98 0.19
CA VAL A 65 -0.46 -0.02 0.85
C VAL A 65 -0.10 -1.06 -0.20
N SER A 66 1.20 -1.34 -0.33
CA SER A 66 1.70 -2.37 -1.27
C SER A 66 2.04 -3.66 -0.52
N THR A 67 1.61 -4.78 -1.08
CA THR A 67 1.97 -6.14 -0.65
C THR A 67 2.41 -6.94 -1.87
N TYR A 68 3.18 -8.01 -1.66
CA TYR A 68 3.64 -8.88 -2.73
C TYR A 68 2.63 -10.00 -3.02
N GLY A 69 2.58 -10.47 -4.26
CA GLY A 69 1.69 -11.55 -4.66
C GLY A 69 1.88 -12.85 -3.87
N TYR A 70 3.09 -13.11 -3.37
CA TYR A 70 3.37 -14.27 -2.51
C TYR A 70 2.91 -14.09 -1.05
N GLU A 71 2.71 -12.85 -0.60
CA GLU A 71 2.27 -12.51 0.77
C GLU A 71 0.74 -12.62 0.95
N ILE A 72 0.01 -13.08 -0.07
CA ILE A 72 -1.46 -13.22 -0.05
C ILE A 72 -1.94 -14.43 0.79
N THR A 73 -1.03 -15.29 1.24
CA THR A 73 -1.37 -16.47 2.05
C THR A 73 -0.38 -16.62 3.21
N ASN A 74 -0.88 -16.70 4.44
CA ASN A 74 -0.03 -16.88 5.61
C ASN A 74 0.58 -18.29 5.71
N SER A 75 1.44 -18.49 6.71
CA SER A 75 2.10 -19.78 7.01
C SER A 75 1.14 -20.94 7.32
N LYS A 76 -0.14 -20.66 7.59
CA LYS A 76 -1.19 -21.66 7.82
C LYS A 76 -2.00 -21.99 6.56
N GLY A 77 -1.73 -21.33 5.43
CA GLY A 77 -2.50 -21.48 4.20
C GLY A 77 -3.77 -20.63 4.15
N GLU A 78 -3.97 -19.72 5.11
CA GLU A 78 -5.13 -18.83 5.15
C GLU A 78 -4.84 -17.55 4.35
N LYS A 79 -5.87 -16.97 3.73
CA LYS A 79 -5.70 -15.72 2.99
C LYS A 79 -5.45 -14.55 3.94
N SER A 80 -4.38 -13.82 3.69
CA SER A 80 -3.97 -12.63 4.46
C SER A 80 -3.03 -11.80 3.60
N THR A 81 -2.70 -10.59 4.00
CA THR A 81 -1.61 -9.82 3.41
C THR A 81 -0.64 -9.37 4.49
N TYR A 82 0.63 -9.38 4.15
CA TYR A 82 1.66 -8.66 4.88
C TYR A 82 2.22 -7.57 3.98
N ALA A 83 2.30 -6.36 4.51
CA ALA A 83 2.75 -5.19 3.77
C ALA A 83 3.75 -4.40 4.59
N ASP A 84 4.70 -3.85 3.88
CA ASP A 84 5.85 -3.14 4.40
C ASP A 84 6.17 -1.89 3.56
N ALA A 85 5.30 -1.54 2.61
CA ALA A 85 5.46 -0.39 1.75
C ALA A 85 4.18 0.43 1.57
N LEU A 86 4.36 1.75 1.40
CA LEU A 86 3.34 2.67 0.89
C LEU A 86 3.74 3.20 -0.48
N TRP A 87 2.79 3.27 -1.41
CA TRP A 87 2.94 3.98 -2.67
C TRP A 87 2.04 5.21 -2.66
N ILE A 88 2.61 6.37 -2.97
CA ILE A 88 1.98 7.68 -2.82
C ILE A 88 1.96 8.35 -4.20
N ASP A 89 0.78 8.44 -4.79
CA ASP A 89 0.51 9.23 -5.99
C ASP A 89 0.16 10.65 -5.54
N THR A 90 1.09 11.60 -5.72
CA THR A 90 0.94 12.98 -5.25
C THR A 90 1.79 13.94 -6.07
N VAL A 91 1.41 15.22 -6.08
CA VAL A 91 2.24 16.30 -6.63
C VAL A 91 3.33 16.80 -5.67
N LEU A 92 3.30 16.36 -4.41
CA LEU A 92 4.25 16.79 -3.40
C LEU A 92 5.65 16.21 -3.65
N PRO A 93 6.72 17.00 -3.50
CA PRO A 93 8.08 16.47 -3.63
C PRO A 93 8.46 15.60 -2.41
N ILE A 94 9.39 14.67 -2.60
CA ILE A 94 9.94 13.80 -1.54
C ILE A 94 10.35 14.59 -0.29
N SER A 95 11.00 15.75 -0.46
CA SER A 95 11.41 16.60 0.67
C SER A 95 10.25 17.11 1.55
N GLN A 96 9.05 17.21 1.00
CA GLN A 96 7.85 17.54 1.77
C GLN A 96 7.27 16.30 2.46
N ILE A 97 7.41 15.13 1.84
CA ILE A 97 7.05 13.83 2.45
C ILE A 97 7.92 13.54 3.68
N GLU A 98 9.23 13.70 3.57
CA GLU A 98 10.21 13.55 4.67
C GLU A 98 9.83 14.45 5.86
N ARG A 99 9.49 15.72 5.61
CA ARG A 99 9.03 16.65 6.65
C ARG A 99 7.75 16.20 7.35
N TYR A 100 6.82 15.56 6.62
CA TYR A 100 5.59 15.05 7.23
C TYR A 100 5.84 13.79 8.05
N ILE A 101 6.80 12.94 7.66
CA ILE A 101 7.27 11.80 8.45
C ILE A 101 7.78 12.32 9.80
N GLU A 102 8.76 13.23 9.78
CA GLU A 102 9.34 13.82 11.01
C GLU A 102 8.27 14.43 11.93
N LYS A 103 7.34 15.19 11.36
CA LYS A 103 6.29 15.88 12.13
C LYS A 103 5.22 14.95 12.69
N SER A 104 4.91 13.87 11.97
CA SER A 104 3.88 12.91 12.38
C SER A 104 4.34 11.97 13.50
N GLY A 105 5.66 11.79 13.64
CA GLY A 105 6.24 10.82 14.56
C GLY A 105 6.09 9.38 14.11
N VAL A 106 5.83 9.13 12.82
CA VAL A 106 5.84 7.78 12.24
C VAL A 106 7.26 7.25 12.22
N ALA A 107 7.42 5.94 12.42
CA ALA A 107 8.69 5.26 12.26
C ALA A 107 9.31 5.60 10.88
N GLU A 108 10.58 5.95 10.89
CA GLU A 108 11.30 6.35 9.68
C GLU A 108 11.40 5.16 8.72
N PRO A 109 10.99 5.30 7.44
CA PRO A 109 11.15 4.25 6.45
C PRO A 109 12.63 4.05 6.10
N SER A 110 12.99 2.79 5.85
CA SER A 110 14.32 2.38 5.38
C SER A 110 14.67 2.96 4.00
N ASN A 111 13.66 3.22 3.16
CA ASN A 111 13.83 3.85 1.85
C ASN A 111 12.68 4.81 1.51
N ILE A 112 13.05 5.93 0.89
CA ILE A 112 12.13 6.87 0.25
C ILE A 112 12.65 7.15 -1.15
N SER A 113 11.88 6.81 -2.18
CA SER A 113 12.29 6.99 -3.57
C SER A 113 11.06 7.08 -4.48
N PHE A 114 11.29 7.20 -5.79
CA PHE A 114 10.22 6.95 -6.77
C PHE A 114 10.12 5.46 -7.06
N VAL A 115 8.91 4.96 -7.31
CA VAL A 115 8.68 3.54 -7.65
C VAL A 115 9.50 3.12 -8.87
N GLY A 116 9.63 3.99 -9.88
CA GLY A 116 10.43 3.67 -11.08
C GLY A 116 11.94 3.55 -10.84
N ASP A 117 12.42 4.06 -9.71
CA ASP A 117 13.82 3.99 -9.28
C ASP A 117 14.03 2.89 -8.21
N SER A 118 12.97 2.16 -7.82
CA SER A 118 13.02 1.14 -6.78
C SER A 118 13.46 -0.21 -7.32
N ASP A 119 14.45 -0.81 -6.66
CA ASP A 119 14.85 -2.20 -6.93
C ASP A 119 13.83 -3.22 -6.35
N GLU A 120 13.02 -2.80 -5.38
CA GLU A 120 12.09 -3.66 -4.61
C GLU A 120 10.69 -3.75 -5.23
N CYS A 121 10.22 -2.69 -5.89
CA CYS A 121 8.82 -2.50 -6.26
C CYS A 121 8.67 -1.98 -7.69
N GLY A 122 7.55 -2.27 -8.36
CA GLY A 122 7.21 -1.68 -9.67
C GLY A 122 7.81 -2.40 -10.88
N ASN A 123 8.66 -3.40 -10.68
CA ASN A 123 9.34 -4.14 -11.75
C ASN A 123 8.43 -5.13 -12.50
N TYR A 124 7.27 -5.47 -11.94
CA TYR A 124 6.34 -6.48 -12.48
C TYR A 124 4.92 -5.91 -12.55
N LYS A 125 3.92 -6.77 -12.73
CA LYS A 125 2.54 -6.32 -12.83
C LYS A 125 2.09 -5.75 -11.50
N VAL A 126 1.43 -4.61 -11.59
CA VAL A 126 0.86 -3.92 -10.43
C VAL A 126 -0.65 -4.12 -10.47
N TRP A 127 -1.20 -4.64 -9.38
CA TRP A 127 -2.61 -4.97 -9.28
C TRP A 127 -3.27 -4.16 -8.18
N LEU A 128 -4.33 -3.44 -8.49
CA LEU A 128 -5.11 -2.69 -7.52
C LEU A 128 -6.33 -3.50 -7.05
N ILE A 129 -6.44 -3.71 -5.75
CA ILE A 129 -7.66 -4.16 -5.09
C ILE A 129 -8.57 -2.94 -4.89
N ALA A 130 -9.54 -2.78 -5.77
CA ALA A 130 -10.58 -1.77 -5.67
C ALA A 130 -11.74 -2.32 -4.83
N GLN A 131 -12.01 -1.68 -3.68
CA GLN A 131 -13.18 -1.98 -2.86
C GLN A 131 -14.28 -0.96 -3.15
N GLU A 132 -15.03 -1.16 -4.24
CA GLU A 132 -16.33 -0.50 -4.39
C GLU A 132 -17.34 -1.19 -3.48
N GLU A 133 -18.30 -0.45 -2.90
CA GLU A 133 -19.23 -0.95 -1.86
C GLU A 133 -19.81 -2.34 -2.21
N ASN A 134 -19.38 -3.36 -1.46
CA ASN A 134 -19.76 -4.77 -1.58
C ASN A 134 -19.38 -5.50 -2.89
N ASN A 135 -18.63 -4.87 -3.80
CA ASN A 135 -18.14 -5.51 -5.02
C ASN A 135 -16.63 -5.32 -5.19
N PRO A 136 -15.83 -5.98 -4.33
CA PRO A 136 -14.40 -5.86 -4.39
C PRO A 136 -13.91 -6.55 -5.68
N HIS A 137 -13.01 -5.89 -6.40
CA HIS A 137 -12.46 -6.43 -7.63
C HIS A 137 -11.00 -6.03 -7.79
N ILE A 138 -10.34 -6.68 -8.75
CA ILE A 138 -8.93 -6.48 -9.02
C ILE A 138 -8.73 -5.92 -10.42
N ILE A 139 -7.89 -4.90 -10.52
CA ILE A 139 -7.59 -4.20 -11.77
C ILE A 139 -6.08 -4.21 -11.98
N GLU A 140 -5.61 -4.48 -13.20
CA GLU A 140 -4.20 -4.28 -13.55
C GLU A 140 -3.94 -2.79 -13.81
N LEU A 141 -2.99 -2.20 -13.07
CA LEU A 141 -2.50 -0.86 -13.36
C LEU A 141 -1.43 -0.95 -14.45
N THR A 142 -1.72 -0.34 -15.61
CA THR A 142 -0.87 -0.45 -16.80
C THR A 142 -0.19 0.85 -17.20
N ASP A 143 -0.58 1.99 -16.59
CA ASP A 143 0.06 3.28 -16.83
C ASP A 143 1.40 3.35 -16.08
N ARG A 144 2.44 2.83 -16.73
CA ARG A 144 3.81 2.83 -16.18
C ARG A 144 4.33 4.21 -15.87
N LYS A 145 4.05 5.21 -16.70
CA LYS A 145 4.49 6.57 -16.42
C LYS A 145 3.92 7.07 -15.11
N LYS A 146 2.63 6.81 -14.87
CA LYS A 146 2.01 7.18 -13.61
C LYS A 146 2.60 6.40 -12.43
N ILE A 147 2.75 5.09 -12.57
CA ILE A 147 3.32 4.21 -11.53
C ILE A 147 4.74 4.66 -11.17
N ASP A 148 5.60 4.85 -12.16
CA ASP A 148 7.03 5.15 -11.96
C ASP A 148 7.24 6.48 -11.22
N HIS A 149 6.28 7.42 -11.30
CA HIS A 149 6.34 8.72 -10.60
C HIS A 149 5.68 8.71 -9.22
N MET A 150 5.08 7.60 -8.78
CA MET A 150 4.63 7.48 -7.39
C MET A 150 5.83 7.43 -6.47
N ILE A 151 5.69 8.01 -5.27
CA ILE A 151 6.72 7.91 -4.22
C ILE A 151 6.49 6.60 -3.47
N ILE A 152 7.54 5.82 -3.26
CA ILE A 152 7.54 4.65 -2.39
C ILE A 152 8.19 4.97 -1.05
N LEU A 153 7.54 4.52 0.02
CA LEU A 153 8.10 4.40 1.36
C LEU A 153 8.18 2.92 1.71
N TYR A 154 9.35 2.44 2.09
CA TYR A 154 9.58 1.03 2.44
C TYR A 154 10.17 0.91 3.85
N TRP A 155 9.68 -0.05 4.63
CA TRP A 155 10.15 -0.39 5.97
C TRP A 155 10.64 -1.85 5.99
N ASP A 156 11.77 -2.11 6.65
CA ASP A 156 12.36 -3.45 6.83
C ASP A 156 12.17 -3.94 8.27
#